data_AF-A0A521BE68-F1
#
_entry.id   AF-A0A521BE68-F1
#
_cell.length_a   1.000
_cell.length_b   1.000
_cell.length_c   1.000
_cell.angle_alpha   90.00
_cell.angle_beta   90.00
_cell.angle_gamma   90.00
#
_symmetry.space_group_name_H-M   'P 1'
#
loop_
_entity.id
_entity.type
_entity.pdbx_description
1 polymer ?
#
loop_
_entity_poly.entity_id
_entity_poly.type
_entity_poly.pdbx_seq_one_letter_code
_entity_poly.pdbx_strand_id
1 'polypeptide(L)'
;MRKRLRQMDKLIRLADLREDLARRALAQAGHALSERTRERDEAQGRSLALRRDQAERREILRNPLIGSAQLRGQLSAVLTTFEADRTREAEARKIASDAEAARRTAEQTLIAARFDLIQAGRLTEKRRRIREPIQTALFRAAEARDELEAEEIRRDLPAPQGGMT
;
A
#
# COMPACT_ATOMS: atom_id res chain seq x y z
N MET A 1 4.48 10.79 38.33
CA MET A 1 4.89 9.94 37.18
C MET A 1 3.77 9.08 36.57
N ARG A 2 2.82 8.50 37.35
CA ARG A 2 1.72 7.65 36.83
C ARG A 2 0.89 8.28 35.69
N LYS A 3 0.62 9.59 35.76
CA LYS A 3 -0.07 10.35 34.69
C LYS A 3 0.70 10.34 33.36
N ARG A 4 2.04 10.46 33.40
CA ARG A 4 2.91 10.40 32.20
C ARG A 4 2.91 9.01 31.58
N LEU A 5 2.92 7.94 32.40
CA LEU A 5 2.82 6.56 31.91
C LEU A 5 1.49 6.34 31.18
N ARG A 6 0.35 6.72 31.78
CA ARG A 6 -0.98 6.63 31.14
C ARG A 6 -1.08 7.42 29.84
N GLN A 7 -0.44 8.59 29.77
CA GLN A 7 -0.37 9.38 28.52
C GLN A 7 0.46 8.64 27.47
N MET A 8 1.57 8.00 27.86
CA MET A 8 2.39 7.22 26.93
C MET A 8 1.63 5.98 26.40
N ASP A 9 0.86 5.30 27.25
CA ASP A 9 0.01 4.17 26.82
C ASP A 9 -1.00 4.61 25.75
N LYS A 10 -1.62 5.79 25.92
CA LYS A 10 -2.53 6.35 24.90
C LYS A 10 -1.80 6.66 23.58
N LEU A 11 -0.58 7.21 23.67
CA LEU A 11 0.22 7.52 22.49
C LEU A 11 0.72 6.27 21.76
N ILE A 12 1.00 5.19 22.49
CA ILE A 12 1.31 3.87 21.90
C ILE A 12 0.08 3.33 21.18
N ARG A 13 -1.09 3.31 21.83
CA ARG A 13 -2.34 2.86 21.17
C ARG A 13 -2.63 3.64 19.90
N LEU A 14 -2.41 4.95 19.90
CA LEU A 14 -2.55 5.77 18.70
C LEU A 14 -1.51 5.41 17.62
N ALA A 15 -0.27 5.10 18.00
CA ALA A 15 0.76 4.67 17.07
C ALA A 15 0.45 3.29 16.47
N ASP A 16 0.04 2.32 17.29
CA ASP A 16 -0.39 0.99 16.86
C ASP A 16 -1.57 1.11 15.87
N LEU A 17 -2.57 1.95 16.17
CA LEU A 17 -3.70 2.20 15.26
C LEU A 17 -3.24 2.77 13.91
N ARG A 18 -2.28 3.69 13.90
CA ARG A 18 -1.72 4.26 12.66
C ARG A 18 -0.95 3.22 11.87
N GLU A 19 -0.22 2.34 12.54
CA GLU A 19 0.48 1.23 11.91
C GLU A 19 -0.51 0.25 11.27
N ASP A 20 -1.60 -0.09 11.96
CA ASP A 20 -2.67 -0.94 11.41
C ASP A 20 -3.34 -0.30 10.18
N LEU A 21 -3.61 1.00 10.23
CA LEU A 21 -4.13 1.74 9.08
C LEU A 21 -3.13 1.73 7.91
N ALA A 22 -1.84 1.91 8.16
CA ALA A 22 -0.81 1.85 7.14
C ALA A 22 -0.67 0.43 6.53
N ARG A 23 -0.81 -0.63 7.33
CA ARG A 23 -0.85 -2.03 6.83
C ARG A 23 -2.04 -2.25 5.90
N ARG A 24 -3.23 -1.75 6.26
CA ARG A 24 -4.43 -1.85 5.41
C ARG A 24 -4.26 -1.05 4.12
N ALA A 25 -3.72 0.16 4.20
CA ALA A 25 -3.43 0.98 3.02
C ALA A 25 -2.43 0.30 2.08
N LEU A 26 -1.39 -0.33 2.63
CA LEU A 26 -0.43 -1.11 1.84
C LEU A 26 -1.09 -2.30 1.13
N ALA A 27 -1.95 -3.04 1.82
CA ALA A 27 -2.70 -4.15 1.22
C ALA A 27 -3.63 -3.67 0.09
N GLN A 28 -4.35 -2.56 0.31
CA GLN A 28 -5.20 -1.94 -0.70
C GLN A 28 -4.41 -1.46 -1.92
N ALA A 29 -3.26 -0.82 -1.72
CA ALA A 29 -2.38 -0.40 -2.81
C ALA A 29 -1.84 -1.61 -3.60
N GLY A 30 -1.54 -2.72 -2.90
CA GLY A 30 -1.14 -3.97 -3.54
C GLY A 30 -2.23 -4.56 -4.43
N HIS A 31 -3.48 -4.59 -3.93
CA HIS A 31 -4.63 -5.02 -4.72
C HIS A 31 -4.84 -4.13 -5.95
N ALA A 32 -4.81 -2.80 -5.77
CA ALA A 32 -4.97 -1.85 -6.85
C ALA A 32 -3.90 -2.03 -7.94
N LEU A 33 -2.63 -2.24 -7.56
CA LEU A 33 -1.56 -2.52 -8.54
C LEU A 33 -1.82 -3.83 -9.32
N SER A 34 -2.30 -4.86 -8.65
CA SER A 34 -2.66 -6.13 -9.30
C SER A 34 -3.77 -5.94 -10.34
N GLU A 35 -4.85 -5.22 -9.98
CA GLU A 35 -5.94 -4.91 -10.90
C GLU A 35 -5.45 -4.07 -12.10
N ARG A 36 -4.68 -3.00 -11.86
CA ARG A 36 -4.13 -2.17 -12.95
C ARG A 36 -3.17 -2.93 -13.84
N THR A 37 -2.42 -3.89 -13.31
CA THR A 37 -1.54 -4.76 -14.11
C THR A 37 -2.37 -5.64 -15.03
N ARG A 38 -3.45 -6.26 -14.51
CA ARG A 38 -4.37 -7.06 -15.32
C ARG A 38 -5.06 -6.22 -16.41
N GLU A 39 -5.56 -5.04 -16.08
CA GLU A 39 -6.14 -4.12 -17.07
C GLU A 39 -5.15 -3.74 -18.17
N ARG A 40 -3.89 -3.48 -17.80
CA ARG A 40 -2.82 -3.19 -18.77
C ARG A 40 -2.57 -4.38 -19.69
N ASP A 41 -2.48 -5.59 -19.14
CA ASP A 41 -2.25 -6.80 -19.93
C ASP A 41 -3.42 -7.09 -20.88
N GLU A 42 -4.66 -6.92 -20.41
CA GLU A 42 -5.86 -7.06 -21.24
C GLU A 42 -5.90 -6.00 -22.36
N ALA A 43 -5.65 -4.73 -22.05
CA ALA A 43 -5.64 -3.65 -23.04
C ALA A 43 -4.54 -3.85 -24.09
N GLN A 44 -3.35 -4.27 -23.65
CA GLN A 44 -2.23 -4.58 -24.54
C GLN A 44 -2.55 -5.79 -25.44
N GLY A 45 -3.14 -6.84 -24.87
CA GLY A 45 -3.58 -8.02 -25.61
C GLY A 45 -4.60 -7.67 -26.70
N ARG A 46 -5.63 -6.88 -26.36
CA ARG A 46 -6.65 -6.39 -27.32
C ARG A 46 -6.02 -5.52 -28.42
N SER A 47 -5.10 -4.63 -28.06
CA SER A 47 -4.39 -3.78 -29.03
C SER A 47 -3.56 -4.60 -30.03
N LEU A 48 -2.85 -5.62 -29.56
CA LEU A 48 -2.06 -6.51 -30.42
C LEU A 48 -2.95 -7.40 -31.31
N ALA A 49 -4.04 -7.95 -30.76
CA ALA A 49 -5.02 -8.72 -31.53
C ALA A 49 -5.63 -7.88 -32.64
N LEU A 50 -6.12 -6.67 -32.32
CA LEU A 50 -6.70 -5.76 -33.31
C LEU A 50 -5.70 -5.42 -34.42
N ARG A 51 -4.44 -5.14 -34.09
CA ARG A 51 -3.41 -4.87 -35.11
C ARG A 51 -3.18 -6.05 -36.05
N ARG A 52 -3.23 -7.30 -35.55
CA ARG A 52 -3.09 -8.52 -36.36
C ARG A 52 -4.28 -8.68 -37.29
N ASP A 53 -5.49 -8.62 -36.75
CA ASP A 53 -6.74 -8.76 -37.53
C ASP A 53 -6.81 -7.70 -38.65
N GLN A 54 -6.41 -6.46 -38.34
CA GLN A 54 -6.42 -5.37 -39.31
C GLN A 54 -5.30 -5.49 -40.34
N ALA A 55 -4.14 -6.07 -39.99
CA ALA A 55 -3.09 -6.36 -40.96
C ALA A 55 -3.55 -7.44 -41.97
N GLU A 56 -4.16 -8.52 -41.48
CA GLU A 56 -4.73 -9.58 -42.30
C GLU A 56 -5.81 -9.05 -43.25
N ARG A 57 -6.75 -8.24 -42.73
CA ARG A 57 -7.78 -7.58 -43.57
C ARG A 57 -7.17 -6.69 -44.66
N ARG A 58 -6.15 -5.90 -44.34
CA ARG A 58 -5.45 -5.05 -45.33
C ARG A 58 -4.78 -5.86 -46.43
N GLU A 59 -4.21 -7.02 -46.09
CA GLU A 59 -3.62 -7.93 -47.07
C GLU A 59 -4.67 -8.52 -48.01
N ILE A 60 -5.77 -9.02 -47.46
CA ILE A 60 -6.92 -9.55 -48.21
C ILE A 60 -7.49 -8.48 -49.16
N LEU A 61 -7.65 -7.25 -48.69
CA LEU A 61 -8.23 -6.15 -49.48
C LEU A 61 -7.27 -5.58 -50.53
N ARG A 62 -5.95 -5.77 -50.39
CA ARG A 62 -4.95 -5.32 -51.38
C ARG A 62 -4.86 -6.23 -52.60
N ASN A 63 -4.97 -7.56 -52.43
CA ASN A 63 -4.82 -8.52 -53.53
C ASN A 63 -5.77 -8.29 -54.73
N PRO A 64 -7.06 -7.99 -54.55
CA PRO A 64 -7.99 -7.75 -55.67
C PRO A 64 -7.75 -6.44 -56.43
N LEU A 65 -7.22 -5.41 -55.75
CA LEU A 65 -7.06 -4.05 -56.31
C LEU A 65 -5.99 -3.97 -57.42
N ILE A 66 -5.07 -4.94 -57.48
CA ILE A 66 -3.95 -4.95 -58.43
C ILE A 66 -4.40 -5.47 -59.81
N GLY A 67 -5.49 -6.25 -59.90
CA GLY A 67 -5.85 -7.01 -61.11
C GLY A 67 -7.09 -6.56 -61.89
N SER A 68 -8.00 -5.75 -61.33
CA SER A 68 -9.30 -5.45 -61.97
C SER A 68 -9.62 -3.96 -62.10
N ALA A 69 -9.97 -3.53 -63.31
CA ALA A 69 -10.34 -2.14 -63.63
C ALA A 69 -11.66 -1.69 -63.00
N GLN A 70 -12.58 -2.62 -62.72
CA GLN A 70 -13.88 -2.36 -62.06
C GLN A 70 -13.72 -1.98 -60.58
N LEU A 71 -12.64 -2.44 -59.93
CA LEU A 71 -12.37 -2.14 -58.53
C LEU A 71 -11.78 -0.74 -58.29
N ARG A 72 -11.34 -0.02 -59.33
CA ARG A 72 -10.90 1.39 -59.20
C ARG A 72 -12.02 2.31 -58.70
N GLY A 73 -13.28 2.01 -59.04
CA GLY A 73 -14.45 2.72 -58.49
C GLY A 73 -14.75 2.39 -57.02
N GLN A 74 -14.27 1.25 -56.52
CA GLN A 74 -14.41 0.83 -55.12
C GLN A 74 -13.21 1.20 -54.25
N LEU A 75 -12.17 1.80 -54.83
CA LEU A 75 -10.96 2.20 -54.12
C LEU A 75 -11.25 3.18 -52.97
N SER A 76 -12.19 4.10 -53.15
CA SER A 76 -12.60 5.04 -52.10
C SER A 76 -13.14 4.30 -50.87
N ALA A 77 -14.00 3.31 -51.06
CA ALA A 77 -14.57 2.50 -49.97
C ALA A 77 -13.49 1.70 -49.21
N VAL A 78 -12.49 1.16 -49.93
CA VAL A 78 -11.36 0.47 -49.30
C VAL A 78 -10.49 1.44 -48.50
N LEU A 79 -10.20 2.63 -49.04
CA LEU A 79 -9.42 3.65 -48.35
C LEU A 79 -10.13 4.16 -47.08
N THR A 80 -11.44 4.41 -47.14
CA THR A 80 -12.25 4.77 -45.96
C THR A 80 -12.20 3.67 -44.89
N THR A 81 -12.21 2.40 -45.30
CA THR A 81 -12.07 1.27 -44.37
C THR A 81 -10.70 1.27 -43.68
N PHE A 82 -9.62 1.48 -44.44
CA PHE A 82 -8.26 1.56 -43.87
C PHE A 82 -8.06 2.78 -42.95
N GLU A 83 -8.71 3.90 -43.23
CA GLU A 83 -8.72 5.05 -42.33
C GLU A 83 -9.45 4.72 -41.03
N ALA A 84 -10.64 4.12 -41.12
CA ALA A 84 -11.36 3.67 -39.93
C ALA A 84 -10.55 2.65 -39.11
N ASP A 85 -9.86 1.72 -39.75
CA ASP A 85 -9.01 0.74 -39.08
C ASP A 85 -7.80 1.39 -38.39
N ARG A 86 -7.16 2.37 -39.04
CA ARG A 86 -6.07 3.15 -38.44
C ARG A 86 -6.54 3.92 -37.20
N THR A 87 -7.74 4.49 -37.24
CA THR A 87 -8.33 5.18 -36.08
C THR A 87 -8.59 4.22 -34.93
N ARG A 88 -9.21 3.06 -35.19
CA ARG A 88 -9.44 2.03 -34.16
C ARG A 88 -8.13 1.51 -33.56
N GLU A 89 -7.10 1.31 -34.39
CA GLU A 89 -5.77 0.94 -33.90
C GLU A 89 -5.15 2.04 -33.02
N ALA A 90 -5.32 3.31 -33.38
CA ALA A 90 -4.82 4.44 -32.59
C ALA A 90 -5.54 4.53 -31.24
N GLU A 91 -6.86 4.35 -31.21
CA GLU A 91 -7.66 4.30 -29.99
C GLU A 91 -7.24 3.15 -29.07
N ALA A 92 -7.07 1.93 -29.62
CA ALA A 92 -6.61 0.78 -28.85
C ALA A 92 -5.21 0.98 -28.27
N ARG A 93 -4.30 1.62 -29.03
CA ARG A 93 -2.96 2.01 -28.54
C ARG A 93 -3.05 3.02 -27.41
N LYS A 94 -3.94 4.01 -27.54
CA LYS A 94 -4.16 5.03 -26.51
C LYS A 94 -4.66 4.37 -25.21
N ILE A 95 -5.66 3.49 -25.29
CA ILE A 95 -6.18 2.75 -24.13
C ILE A 95 -5.07 1.94 -23.44
N ALA A 96 -4.23 1.23 -24.21
CA ALA A 96 -3.11 0.49 -23.64
C ALA A 96 -2.07 1.41 -22.96
N SER A 97 -1.79 2.57 -23.56
CA SER A 97 -0.91 3.59 -22.98
C SER A 97 -1.48 4.17 -21.67
N ASP A 98 -2.77 4.50 -21.65
CA ASP A 98 -3.47 5.02 -20.47
C ASP A 98 -3.48 3.99 -19.34
N ALA A 99 -3.70 2.72 -19.66
CA ALA A 99 -3.63 1.62 -18.69
C ALA A 99 -2.22 1.43 -18.10
N GLU A 100 -1.17 1.55 -18.92
CA GLU A 100 0.21 1.51 -18.43
C GLU A 100 0.55 2.73 -17.55
N ALA A 101 0.05 3.91 -17.88
CA ALA A 101 0.18 5.08 -17.02
C ALA A 101 -0.50 4.85 -15.66
N ALA A 102 -1.73 4.32 -15.65
CA ALA A 102 -2.45 3.98 -14.42
C ALA A 102 -1.71 2.91 -13.58
N ARG A 103 -1.11 1.89 -14.21
CA ARG A 103 -0.27 0.90 -13.53
C ARG A 103 0.93 1.55 -12.84
N ARG A 104 1.62 2.47 -13.52
CA ARG A 104 2.77 3.21 -12.94
C ARG A 104 2.36 4.09 -11.77
N THR A 105 1.21 4.75 -11.86
CA THR A 105 0.65 5.52 -10.72
C THR A 105 0.36 4.61 -9.54
N ALA A 106 -0.28 3.45 -9.75
CA ALA A 106 -0.54 2.48 -8.69
C ALA A 106 0.76 1.94 -8.06
N GLU A 107 1.80 1.74 -8.86
CA GLU A 107 3.13 1.32 -8.38
C GLU A 107 3.77 2.39 -7.47
N GLN A 108 3.67 3.67 -7.85
CA GLN A 108 4.12 4.78 -7.00
C GLN A 108 3.32 4.86 -5.70
N THR A 109 2.00 4.67 -5.75
CA THR A 109 1.14 4.60 -4.56
C THR A 109 1.55 3.46 -3.62
N LEU A 110 1.88 2.28 -4.18
CA LEU A 110 2.37 1.15 -3.38
C LEU A 110 3.71 1.48 -2.69
N ILE A 111 4.63 2.14 -3.39
CA ILE A 111 5.91 2.58 -2.81
C ILE A 111 5.68 3.57 -1.67
N ALA A 112 4.79 4.55 -1.86
CA ALA A 112 4.43 5.51 -0.81
C ALA A 112 3.82 4.81 0.41
N ALA A 113 2.88 3.89 0.21
CA ALA A 113 2.26 3.12 1.30
C ALA A 113 3.28 2.25 2.08
N ARG A 114 4.29 1.69 1.39
CA ARG A 114 5.41 0.99 2.05
C ARG A 114 6.21 1.91 2.95
N PHE A 115 6.52 3.12 2.45
CA PHE A 115 7.24 4.11 3.24
C PHE A 115 6.45 4.54 4.47
N ASP A 116 5.14 4.81 4.31
CA ASP A 116 4.26 5.19 5.42
C ASP A 116 4.18 4.11 6.50
N LEU A 117 4.09 2.83 6.11
CA LEU A 117 4.13 1.71 7.05
C LEU A 117 5.45 1.67 7.84
N ILE A 118 6.59 1.88 7.17
CA ILE A 118 7.90 1.93 7.84
C ILE A 118 7.94 3.08 8.85
N GLN A 119 7.44 4.26 8.49
CA GLN A 119 7.39 5.41 9.41
C GLN A 119 6.47 5.16 10.59
N ALA A 120 5.30 4.55 10.36
CA ALA A 120 4.38 4.18 11.43
C ALA A 120 5.02 3.17 12.41
N GLY A 121 5.66 2.11 11.90
CA GLY A 121 6.36 1.13 12.73
C GLY A 121 7.51 1.74 13.54
N ARG A 122 8.30 2.64 12.93
CA ARG A 122 9.37 3.39 13.65
C ARG A 122 8.79 4.25 14.78
N LEU A 123 7.65 4.89 14.56
CA LEU A 123 6.98 5.70 15.59
C LEU A 123 6.48 4.82 16.74
N THR A 124 5.85 3.68 16.45
CA THR A 124 5.41 2.70 17.44
C THR A 124 6.58 2.26 18.31
N GLU A 125 7.68 1.83 17.67
CA GLU A 125 8.89 1.38 18.37
C GLU A 125 9.51 2.48 19.23
N LYS A 126 9.62 3.71 18.70
CA LYS A 126 10.11 4.87 19.46
C LYS A 126 9.27 5.11 20.71
N ARG A 127 7.95 5.00 20.63
CA ARG A 127 7.05 5.20 21.78
C ARG A 127 7.21 4.10 22.82
N ARG A 128 7.38 2.84 22.40
CA ARG A 128 7.67 1.71 23.31
C ARG A 128 8.97 1.91 24.08
N ARG A 129 10.05 2.30 23.39
CA ARG A 129 11.35 2.61 24.00
C ARG A 129 11.30 3.76 25.01
N ILE A 130 10.46 4.77 24.79
CA ILE A 130 10.29 5.88 25.74
C ILE A 130 9.47 5.44 26.97
N ARG A 131 8.52 4.52 26.80
CA ARG A 131 7.66 4.04 27.89
C ARG A 131 8.44 3.23 28.91
N GLU A 132 9.33 2.36 28.45
CA GLU A 132 10.12 1.45 29.28
C GLU A 132 10.83 2.14 30.47
N PRO A 133 11.67 3.17 30.29
CA PRO A 133 12.34 3.83 31.41
C PRO A 133 11.36 4.51 32.37
N ILE A 134 10.22 5.01 31.89
CA ILE A 134 9.19 5.62 32.74
C ILE A 134 8.54 4.55 33.63
N GLN A 135 8.29 3.36 33.08
CA GLN A 135 7.75 2.23 33.83
C GLN A 135 8.76 1.73 34.88
N THR A 136 10.03 1.56 34.49
CA THR A 136 11.11 1.15 35.40
C THR A 136 11.28 2.14 36.55
N ALA A 137 11.29 3.44 36.28
CA ALA A 137 11.36 4.47 37.32
C ALA A 137 10.17 4.44 38.27
N LEU A 138 8.96 4.17 37.76
CA LEU A 138 7.76 4.02 38.59
C LEU A 138 7.79 2.78 39.47
N PHE A 139 8.34 1.68 38.96
CA PHE A 139 8.48 0.44 39.70
C PHE A 139 9.48 0.59 40.84
N ARG A 140 10.69 1.11 40.55
CA ARG A 140 11.71 1.40 41.58
C ARG A 140 11.21 2.36 42.66
N ALA A 141 10.42 3.37 42.29
CA ALA A 141 9.84 4.30 43.26
C ALA A 141 8.74 3.67 44.12
N ALA A 142 8.08 2.60 43.64
CA ALA A 142 7.14 1.82 44.45
C ALA A 142 7.91 0.91 45.41
N GLU A 143 8.94 0.19 44.93
CA GLU A 143 9.80 -0.65 45.78
C GLU A 143 10.42 0.13 46.93
N ALA A 144 11.02 1.31 46.65
CA ALA A 144 11.60 2.14 47.71
C ALA A 144 10.56 2.64 48.72
N ARG A 145 9.30 2.82 48.30
CA ARG A 145 8.22 3.20 49.21
C ARG A 145 7.81 2.03 50.09
N ASP A 146 7.66 0.85 49.50
CA ASP A 146 7.30 -0.38 50.21
C ASP A 146 8.40 -0.76 51.23
N GLU A 147 9.68 -0.54 50.88
CA GLU A 147 10.83 -0.68 51.79
C GLU A 147 10.76 0.30 52.98
N LEU A 148 10.48 1.58 52.72
CA LEU A 148 10.32 2.58 53.79
C LEU A 148 9.13 2.25 54.72
N GLU A 149 7.98 1.85 54.16
CA GLU A 149 6.81 1.44 54.95
C GLU A 149 7.13 0.20 55.81
N ALA A 150 7.89 -0.76 55.28
CA ALA A 150 8.34 -1.93 56.03
C ALA A 150 9.35 -1.58 57.16
N GLU A 151 10.25 -0.63 56.93
CA GLU A 151 11.17 -0.13 57.96
C GLU A 151 10.44 0.64 59.07
N GLU A 152 9.45 1.47 58.73
CA GLU A 152 8.59 2.17 59.69
C GLU A 152 7.83 1.18 60.57
N ILE A 153 7.16 0.19 59.96
CA ILE A 153 6.47 -0.89 60.70
C ILE A 153 7.44 -1.61 61.64
N ARG A 154 8.66 -1.95 61.18
CA ARG A 154 9.66 -2.62 62.02
C ARG A 154 10.12 -1.78 63.21
N ARG A 155 10.23 -0.46 63.06
CA ARG A 155 10.59 0.46 64.15
C ARG A 155 9.48 0.61 65.19
N ASP A 156 8.22 0.55 64.74
CA ASP A 156 7.05 0.71 65.60
C ASP A 156 6.60 -0.60 66.30
N LEU A 157 7.19 -1.75 65.95
CA LEU A 157 6.97 -2.99 66.69
C LEU A 157 7.66 -2.92 68.07
N PRO A 158 6.94 -3.19 69.18
CA PRO A 158 7.57 -3.26 70.49
C PRO A 158 8.61 -4.37 70.52
N ALA A 159 9.76 -4.10 71.14
CA ALA A 159 10.82 -5.09 71.32
C ALA A 159 10.24 -6.39 71.87
N PRO A 160 10.65 -7.57 71.37
CA PRO A 160 10.15 -8.84 71.88
C PRO A 160 10.40 -8.86 73.38
N GLN A 161 9.33 -8.90 74.18
CA GLN A 161 9.45 -9.05 75.62
C GLN A 161 10.19 -10.37 75.83
N GLY A 162 11.43 -10.26 76.32
CA GLY A 162 12.28 -11.40 76.59
C GLY A 162 11.49 -12.42 77.42
N GLY A 163 11.32 -13.62 76.86
CA GLY A 163 10.82 -14.74 77.62
C GLY A 163 11.75 -14.98 78.80
N MET A 164 11.33 -14.55 79.98
CA MET A 164 11.92 -14.97 81.24
C MET A 164 11.56 -16.44 81.43
N THR A 165 12.53 -17.32 81.20
CA THR A 165 12.62 -18.64 81.84
C THR A 165 13.30 -18.49 83.19
#